data_AF-A0A952CRY7-F1
#
_entry.id   AF-A0A952CRY7-F1
#
_cell.length_a   1.000
_cell.length_b   1.000
_cell.length_c   1.000
_cell.angle_alpha   90.00
_cell.angle_beta   90.00
_cell.angle_gamma   90.00
#
_symmetry.space_group_name_H-M   'P 1'
#
loop_
_entity.id
_entity.type
_entity.pdbx_description
1 polymer ?
#
loop_
_entity_poly.entity_id
_entity_poly.type
_entity_poly.pdbx_seq_one_letter_code
_entity_poly.pdbx_strand_id
1 'polypeptide(L)' 'MTLRLDADLYKNVKVIAAQRDSSISALVSSKLVELVEEETGYAKARSRALEYLEVGFDLGTGGRIDWTRDDLHDC' A
#
# COMPACT_ATOMS: atom_id res chain seq x y z
N MET A 1 -5.12 -19.39 15.71
CA MET A 1 -4.54 -19.96 14.47
C MET A 1 -3.23 -20.65 14.85
N THR A 2 -3.02 -21.89 14.43
CA THR A 2 -1.82 -22.67 14.78
C THR A 2 -1.05 -22.98 13.51
N LEU A 3 0.10 -22.33 13.30
CA LEU A 3 1.03 -22.68 12.23
C LEU A 3 2.06 -23.70 12.73
N ARG A 4 2.37 -24.70 11.92
CA ARG A 4 3.52 -25.56 12.15
C ARG A 4 4.75 -24.88 11.54
N LEU A 5 5.71 -24.56 12.40
CA LEU A 5 7.01 -24.02 12.02
C LEU A 5 8.04 -25.14 12.17
N ASP A 6 9.00 -25.20 11.25
CA ASP A 6 10.15 -26.07 11.42
C ASP A 6 10.96 -25.66 12.68
N ALA A 7 11.60 -26.62 13.33
CA ALA A 7 12.33 -26.38 14.58
C ALA A 7 13.47 -25.36 14.41
N ASP A 8 14.10 -25.33 13.24
CA ASP A 8 15.15 -24.35 12.93
C ASP A 8 14.57 -22.94 12.74
N LEU A 9 13.48 -22.83 11.97
CA LEU A 9 12.77 -21.58 11.75
C LEU A 9 12.23 -21.00 13.07
N TYR A 10 11.73 -21.84 13.98
CA TYR A 10 11.24 -21.41 15.28
C TYR A 10 12.33 -20.74 16.13
N LYS A 11 13.55 -21.30 16.15
CA LYS A 11 14.69 -20.72 16.87
C LYS A 11 15.06 -19.35 16.32
N ASN A 12 15.18 -19.24 15.00
CA ASN A 12 15.54 -17.99 14.32
C ASN A 12 14.47 -16.90 14.57
N VAL A 13 13.20 -17.24 14.40
CA VAL A 13 12.09 -16.30 14.62
C VAL A 13 12.00 -15.87 16.08
N LYS A 14 12.29 -16.76 17.04
CA LYS A 14 12.33 -16.41 18.46
C LYS A 14 13.42 -15.38 18.78
N VAL A 15 14.60 -15.51 18.18
CA VAL A 15 15.69 -14.53 18.33
C VAL A 15 15.26 -13.18 17.76
N ILE A 16 14.68 -13.16 16.57
CA ILE A 16 14.20 -11.92 15.91
C ILE A 16 13.08 -11.25 16.73
N ALA A 17 12.15 -12.05 17.28
CA ALA A 17 11.07 -11.57 18.14
C ALA A 17 11.61 -10.92 19.41
N ALA A 18 12.58 -11.57 20.06
CA ALA A 18 13.24 -11.03 21.26
C ALA A 18 14.03 -9.74 20.95
N GLN A 19 14.70 -9.66 19.81
CA GLN A 19 15.41 -8.44 19.38
C GLN A 19 14.48 -7.25 19.11
N ARG A 20 13.21 -7.51 18.80
CA ARG A 20 12.20 -6.50 18.45
C ARG A 20 11.19 -6.26 19.58
N ASP A 21 11.45 -6.77 20.78
CA ASP A 21 10.52 -6.73 21.92
C ASP A 21 9.08 -7.15 21.55
N SER A 22 8.97 -8.14 20.67
CA SER A 22 7.72 -8.57 20.07
C SER A 22 7.51 -10.07 20.21
N SER A 23 6.28 -10.53 19.96
CA SER A 23 5.96 -11.95 19.96
C SER A 23 6.02 -12.54 18.55
N ILE A 24 6.22 -13.85 18.47
CA ILE A 24 6.21 -14.57 17.18
C ILE A 24 4.87 -14.37 16.46
N SER A 25 3.76 -14.42 17.19
CA SER A 25 2.43 -14.18 16.62
C SER A 25 2.30 -12.76 16.10
N ALA A 26 2.79 -11.75 16.82
CA ALA A 26 2.77 -10.36 16.37
C ALA A 26 3.62 -10.14 15.10
N LEU A 27 4.80 -10.76 15.00
CA LEU A 27 5.62 -10.69 13.77
C LEU A 27 4.90 -11.29 12.56
N VAL A 28 4.29 -12.47 12.73
CA VAL A 28 3.54 -13.13 11.64
C VAL A 28 2.33 -12.28 11.26
N SER A 29 1.59 -11.76 12.24
CA SER A 29 0.46 -10.85 11.98
C SER A 29 0.89 -9.60 11.23
N SER A 30 1.99 -8.96 11.63
CA SER A 30 2.51 -7.78 10.93
C SER A 30 2.87 -8.09 9.48
N LYS A 31 3.52 -9.23 9.21
CA LYS A 31 3.88 -9.59 7.83
C LYS A 31 2.66 -9.93 6.97
N LEU A 32 1.63 -10.54 7.56
CA LEU A 32 0.37 -10.78 6.88
C LEU A 32 -0.37 -9.48 6.55
N VAL A 33 -0.36 -8.50 7.47
CA VAL A 33 -0.92 -7.17 7.21
C VAL A 33 -0.19 -6.52 6.06
N GLU A 34 1.15 -6.52 6.08
CA GLU A 34 1.96 -5.95 4.99
C GLU A 34 1.65 -6.61 3.63
N LEU A 35 1.54 -7.94 3.57
CA LEU A 35 1.16 -8.66 2.33
C LEU A 35 -0.24 -8.27 1.85
N VAL A 36 -1.21 -8.14 2.77
CA VAL A 36 -2.56 -7.68 2.42
C VAL A 36 -2.54 -6.23 1.95
N GLU A 37 -1.73 -5.37 2.56
CA GLU A 37 -1.57 -3.98 2.13
C GLU A 37 -0.89 -3.85 0.77
N GLU A 38 0.14 -4.66 0.49
CA GLU A 38 0.78 -4.71 -0.83
C GLU A 38 -0.26 -5.08 -1.91
N GLU A 39 -1.00 -6.17 -1.71
CA GLU A 39 -2.00 -6.65 -2.67
C GLU A 39 -3.19 -5.69 -2.80
N THR A 40 -3.76 -5.26 -1.67
CA THR A 40 -4.97 -4.41 -1.67
C THR A 40 -4.67 -2.95 -1.97
N GLY A 41 -3.53 -2.44 -1.52
CA GLY A 41 -3.07 -1.09 -1.78
C GLY A 41 -2.78 -0.90 -3.26
N TYR A 42 -2.02 -1.81 -3.87
CA TYR A 42 -1.80 -1.81 -5.31
C TYR A 42 -3.11 -1.96 -6.08
N ALA A 43 -3.96 -2.93 -5.72
CA ALA A 43 -5.25 -3.13 -6.39
C ALA A 43 -6.16 -1.90 -6.31
N LYS A 44 -6.24 -1.25 -5.13
CA LYS A 44 -7.01 -0.02 -4.94
C LYS A 44 -6.43 1.15 -5.74
N ALA A 45 -5.12 1.35 -5.71
CA ALA A 45 -4.45 2.40 -6.47
C ALA A 45 -4.67 2.21 -7.98
N ARG A 46 -4.51 0.97 -8.47
CA ARG A 46 -4.78 0.59 -9.85
C ARG A 46 -6.23 0.83 -10.23
N SER A 47 -7.19 0.42 -9.39
CA SER A 47 -8.62 0.63 -9.64
C SER A 47 -8.94 2.12 -9.76
N ARG A 48 -8.43 2.95 -8.85
CA ARG A 48 -8.61 4.41 -8.91
C ARG A 48 -7.99 5.01 -10.17
N ALA A 49 -6.77 4.60 -10.53
CA ALA A 49 -6.10 5.07 -11.73
C ALA A 49 -6.89 4.72 -13.00
N LEU A 50 -7.45 3.52 -13.09
CA LEU A 50 -8.31 3.12 -14.21
C LEU A 50 -9.62 3.92 -14.24
N GLU A 51 -10.24 4.16 -13.09
CA GLU A 51 -11.43 5.00 -12.98
C GLU A 51 -11.16 6.45 -13.43
N TYR A 52 -10.02 7.03 -13.05
CA TYR A 52 -9.59 8.34 -13.54
C TYR A 52 -9.34 8.38 -15.05
N LEU A 53 -8.86 7.28 -15.65
CA LEU A 53 -8.68 7.19 -17.11
C LEU A 53 -10.02 7.04 -17.84
N GLU A 54 -10.99 6.33 -17.27
CA GLU A 54 -12.30 6.10 -17.87
C GLU A 54 -13.22 7.32 -17.76
N VAL A 55 -13.30 7.92 -16.56
CA VAL A 55 -14.14 9.09 -16.29
C VAL A 55 -13.47 10.37 -16.79
N GLY A 56 -12.13 10.43 -16.77
CA GLY A 56 -11.38 11.66 -16.96
C GLY A 56 -11.48 12.59 -15.73
N PHE A 57 -10.69 13.66 -15.74
CA PHE A 57 -10.82 14.73 -14.75
C PHE A 57 -11.74 15.83 -15.28
N ASP A 58 -12.71 16.26 -14.47
CA ASP A 58 -13.37 17.54 -14.71
C ASP A 58 -12.39 18.65 -14.31
N LEU A 59 -11.75 19.22 -15.33
CA LEU A 59 -10.77 20.29 -15.16
C LEU A 59 -11.44 21.66 -14.97
N GLY A 60 -12.77 21.73 -14.84
CA GLY A 60 -13.52 22.99 -14.68
C GLY A 60 -13.48 23.89 -15.91
N THR A 61 -12.94 23.40 -17.03
CA THR A 61 -12.75 24.16 -18.26
C THR A 61 -14.03 24.26 -19.09
N GLY A 62 -15.05 23.44 -18.80
CA GLY A 62 -16.26 23.37 -19.63
C GLY A 62 -15.96 23.11 -21.11
N GLY A 63 -14.82 22.48 -21.42
CA GLY A 63 -14.34 22.26 -22.80
C GLY A 63 -13.59 23.44 -23.43
N ARG A 64 -13.32 24.52 -22.68
CA ARG A 64 -12.53 25.69 -23.11
C ARG A 64 -11.36 25.92 -22.16
N ILE A 65 -10.16 25.78 -22.69
CA ILE A 65 -8.93 26.12 -21.98
C ILE A 65 -8.58 27.55 -22.37
N ASP A 66 -8.78 28.50 -21.45
CA ASP A 66 -8.49 29.92 -21.62
C ASP A 66 -7.16 30.35 -20.97
N TRP A 67 -6.55 29.46 -20.17
CA TRP A 67 -5.26 29.66 -19.53
C TRP A 67 -4.12 29.14 -20.40
N THR A 68 -3.00 29.88 -20.41
CA THR A 68 -1.75 29.39 -21.00
C THR A 68 -0.90 28.68 -19.96
N ARG A 69 0.10 27.88 -20.38
CA ARG A 69 0.97 27.15 -19.46
C ARG A 69 1.70 28.07 -18.47
N ASP A 70 1.99 29.30 -18.88
CA ASP A 70 2.60 30.33 -18.03
C ASP A 70 1.65 30.84 -16.93
N ASP A 71 0.33 30.82 -17.14
CA ASP A 71 -0.66 31.23 -16.12
C ASP A 71 -0.80 30.19 -14.99
N LEU A 72 -0.39 28.94 -15.20
CA LEU A 72 -0.51 27.86 -14.20
C LEU A 72 0.62 27.88 -13.16
N HIS A 73 1.42 28.94 -13.10
CA HIS A 73 2.61 29.01 -12.26
C HIS A 73 2.54 30.14 -11.22
N ASP A 74 1.57 30.04 -10.30
CA ASP A 74 1.61 30.76 -9.01
C ASP A 74 0.64 30.11 -8.01
N CYS A 75 1.12 29.06 -7.33
CA CYS A 75 0.50 28.47 -6.15
C CYS A 75 1.53 28.45 -5.01
#